data_AF-A0A922Z580-F1
#
_entry.id   AF-A0A922Z580-F1
#
_cell.length_a   1.000
_cell.length_b   1.000
_cell.length_c   1.000
_cell.angle_alpha   90.00
_cell.angle_beta   90.00
_cell.angle_gamma   90.00
#
_symmetry.space_group_name_H-M   'P 1'
#
loop_
_entity.id
_entity.type
_entity.pdbx_description
1 polymer ?
#
loop_
_entity_poly.entity_id
_entity_poly.type
_entity_poly.pdbx_seq_one_letter_code
_entity_poly.pdbx_strand_id
1 'polypeptide(L)'
;MKFRKLYWVTEQVGESGDSKVIGVFTSIHDIRTKGIKWNDECGHRAGFRVSLIKLDSSGMPLGSWVGPDFAGLPEDLQQFVATGEFDGPSIDLLVADLRGLS
;
A
#
# COMPACT_ATOMS: atom_id res chain seq x y z
N MET A 1 -7.92 -10.27 21.16
CA MET A 1 -7.34 -9.50 20.03
C MET A 1 -8.41 -8.59 19.45
N LYS A 2 -8.14 -7.31 19.23
CA LYS A 2 -9.10 -6.38 18.60
C LYS A 2 -8.80 -6.37 17.11
N PHE A 3 -9.64 -7.02 16.31
CA PHE A 3 -9.51 -7.05 14.84
C PHE A 3 -9.61 -5.61 14.33
N ARG A 4 -8.51 -5.03 13.85
CA ARG A 4 -8.51 -3.70 13.23
C ARG A 4 -8.82 -3.91 11.75
N LYS A 5 -9.85 -3.23 11.24
CA LYS A 5 -10.10 -3.22 9.80
C LYS A 5 -9.06 -2.29 9.15
N LEU A 6 -7.95 -2.89 8.73
CA LEU A 6 -6.93 -2.23 7.93
C LEU A 6 -7.31 -2.27 6.45
N TYR A 7 -7.00 -1.20 5.74
CA TYR A 7 -7.21 -1.11 4.30
C TYR A 7 -5.94 -0.62 3.63
N TRP A 8 -5.63 -1.24 2.50
CA TRP A 8 -4.58 -0.81 1.58
C TRP A 8 -5.20 0.05 0.50
N VAL A 9 -4.66 1.23 0.29
CA VAL A 9 -5.06 2.14 -0.79
C VAL A 9 -3.90 2.22 -1.77
N THR A 10 -4.17 2.00 -3.05
CA THR A 10 -3.21 2.25 -4.12
C THR A 10 -3.59 3.51 -4.87
N GLU A 11 -2.60 4.33 -5.19
CA GLU A 11 -2.78 5.61 -5.88
C GLU A 11 -1.73 5.76 -6.98
N GLN A 12 -2.10 6.41 -8.07
CA GLN A 12 -1.15 6.90 -9.07
C GLN A 12 -0.93 8.39 -8.87
N VAL A 13 0.33 8.80 -8.93
CA VAL A 13 0.79 10.16 -8.66
C VAL A 13 1.11 10.85 -9.99
N GLY A 14 0.67 12.09 -10.14
CA GLY A 14 0.95 12.98 -11.25
C GLY A 14 2.24 13.76 -11.09
N GLU A 15 2.67 14.40 -12.18
CA GLU A 15 3.86 15.27 -12.17
C GLU A 15 3.71 16.47 -11.23
N SER A 16 2.46 16.91 -10.99
CA SER A 16 2.18 18.02 -10.08
C SER A 16 2.11 17.61 -8.60
N GLY A 17 2.29 16.32 -8.31
CA GLY A 17 2.17 15.74 -6.97
C GLY A 17 0.74 15.42 -6.53
N ASP A 18 -0.25 15.69 -7.39
CA ASP A 18 -1.62 15.21 -7.23
C ASP A 18 -1.69 13.69 -7.37
N SER A 19 -2.65 13.05 -6.70
CA SER A 19 -2.82 11.60 -6.77
C SER A 19 -4.26 11.21 -7.03
N LYS A 20 -4.43 10.05 -7.67
CA LYS A 20 -5.73 9.43 -7.92
C LYS A 20 -5.75 8.03 -7.35
N VAL A 21 -6.71 7.76 -6.48
CA VAL A 21 -6.97 6.43 -5.93
C VAL A 21 -7.39 5.51 -7.07
N ILE A 22 -6.71 4.37 -7.17
CA ILE A 22 -6.96 3.33 -8.18
C ILE A 22 -7.46 2.02 -7.56
N GLY A 23 -7.30 1.82 -6.25
CA GLY A 23 -7.81 0.62 -5.59
C GLY A 23 -7.83 0.73 -4.06
N VAL A 24 -8.75 -0.01 -3.45
CA VAL A 24 -8.85 -0.20 -1.99
C VAL A 24 -9.00 -1.69 -1.70
N PHE A 25 -8.16 -2.23 -0.82
CA PHE A 25 -8.06 -3.66 -0.55
C PHE A 25 -8.03 -3.93 0.95
N THR A 26 -8.62 -5.05 1.37
CA THR A 26 -8.74 -5.42 2.80
C THR A 26 -7.68 -6.40 3.28
N SER A 27 -6.82 -6.88 2.38
CA SER A 27 -5.80 -7.89 2.70
C SER A 27 -4.56 -7.71 1.84
N ILE A 28 -3.40 -8.19 2.32
CA ILE A 28 -2.16 -8.25 1.52
C ILE A 28 -2.37 -9.12 0.26
N HIS A 29 -3.12 -10.21 0.37
CA HIS A 29 -3.45 -11.06 -0.78
C HIS A 29 -4.21 -10.30 -1.88
N ASP A 30 -5.20 -9.49 -1.52
CA ASP A 30 -6.00 -8.73 -2.48
C ASP A 30 -5.20 -7.63 -3.18
N ILE A 31 -4.39 -6.84 -2.44
CA ILE A 31 -3.55 -5.82 -3.07
C ILE A 31 -2.53 -6.47 -4.01
N ARG A 32 -1.90 -7.58 -3.62
CA ARG A 32 -0.93 -8.28 -4.47
C ARG A 32 -1.54 -8.83 -5.75
N THR A 33 -2.73 -9.40 -5.67
CA THR A 33 -3.38 -10.06 -6.83
C THR A 33 -4.10 -9.09 -7.76
N LYS A 34 -4.55 -7.93 -7.26
CA LYS A 34 -5.44 -7.03 -8.02
C LYS A 34 -4.98 -5.57 -8.04
N GLY A 35 -4.20 -5.16 -7.05
CA GLY A 35 -3.92 -3.75 -6.75
C GLY A 35 -2.58 -3.22 -7.21
N ILE A 36 -1.57 -4.08 -7.37
CA ILE A 36 -0.23 -3.70 -7.84
C ILE A 36 -0.21 -3.73 -9.36
N LYS A 37 -0.77 -2.70 -9.97
CA LYS A 37 -0.76 -2.51 -11.42
C LYS A 37 -1.01 -1.06 -11.77
N TRP A 38 -0.44 -0.64 -12.89
CA TRP A 38 -0.79 0.64 -13.48
C TRP A 38 -2.18 0.59 -14.13
N ASN A 39 -2.98 1.62 -13.90
CA ASN A 39 -4.22 1.94 -14.58
C ASN A 39 -3.93 2.91 -15.74
N ASP A 40 -4.14 2.43 -16.97
CA ASP A 40 -3.93 3.16 -18.23
C ASP A 40 -4.87 4.36 -18.40
N GLU A 41 -6.05 4.33 -17.77
CA GLU A 41 -7.04 5.41 -17.84
C GLU A 41 -6.79 6.53 -16.81
N CYS A 42 -5.84 6.34 -15.90
CA CYS A 42 -5.63 7.24 -14.77
C CYS A 42 -4.95 8.56 -15.16
N GLY A 43 -4.21 8.60 -16.27
CA GLY A 43 -3.44 9.78 -16.72
C GLY A 43 -2.21 10.09 -15.86
N HIS A 44 -2.24 9.79 -14.56
CA HIS A 44 -1.13 9.92 -13.62
C HIS A 44 -0.10 8.81 -13.78
N ARG A 45 1.15 9.14 -14.10
CA ARG A 45 2.24 8.16 -14.33
C ARG A 45 3.59 8.51 -13.70
N ALA A 46 3.64 9.58 -12.91
CA ALA A 46 4.90 10.01 -12.27
C ALA A 46 5.30 9.11 -11.09
N GLY A 47 4.34 8.43 -10.46
CA GLY A 47 4.64 7.51 -9.37
C GLY A 47 3.46 6.65 -8.97
N PHE A 48 3.74 5.67 -8.11
CA PHE A 48 2.76 4.78 -7.51
C PHE A 48 2.89 4.84 -6.00
N ARG A 49 1.78 5.06 -5.30
CA ARG A 49 1.74 5.16 -3.85
C ARG A 49 0.88 4.06 -3.27
N VAL A 50 1.34 3.50 -2.17
CA VAL A 50 0.57 2.57 -1.33
C VAL A 50 0.43 3.18 0.05
N SER A 51 -0.79 3.22 0.55
CA SER A 51 -1.09 3.72 1.89
C SER A 51 -1.83 2.65 2.70
N LEU A 52 -1.46 2.49 3.97
CA LEU A 52 -2.17 1.64 4.92
C LEU A 52 -3.04 2.54 5.81
N ILE A 53 -4.35 2.32 5.83
CA ILE A 53 -5.30 3.15 6.57
C ILE A 53 -6.16 2.30 7.51
N LYS A 54 -6.72 2.97 8.52
CA LYS A 54 -7.74 2.43 9.40
C LYS A 54 -9.00 3.29 9.26
N LEU A 55 -10.12 2.71 8.86
CA LEU A 55 -11.36 3.48 8.58
C LEU A 55 -11.88 4.27 9.78
N ASP A 56 -11.73 3.74 11.00
CA ASP A 56 -12.19 4.42 12.21
C ASP A 56 -11.16 5.42 12.77
N SER A 57 -10.19 5.83 11.94
CA SER A 57 -9.17 6.84 12.28
C SER A 57 -9.43 8.08 11.43
N SER A 58 -9.80 9.19 12.08
CA SER A 58 -9.79 10.52 11.45
C SER A 58 -8.37 11.08 11.27
N GLY A 59 -7.34 10.31 11.64
CA GLY A 59 -5.94 10.69 11.54
C GLY A 59 -5.29 10.35 10.21
N MET A 60 -3.99 10.63 10.15
CA MET A 60 -3.11 10.25 9.05
C MET A 60 -3.17 8.74 8.75
N PRO A 61 -2.83 8.31 7.52
CA PRO A 61 -2.54 6.92 7.23
C PRO A 61 -1.57 6.33 8.25
N LEU A 62 -1.72 5.05 8.55
CA LEU A 62 -0.79 4.29 9.38
C LEU A 62 0.60 4.17 8.73
N GLY A 63 0.64 4.27 7.40
CA GLY A 63 1.85 4.38 6.60
C GLY A 63 1.50 4.80 5.18
N SER A 64 2.43 5.46 4.50
CA SER A 64 2.30 5.83 3.09
C SER A 64 3.68 5.78 2.44
N TRP A 65 3.80 4.97 1.39
CA TRP A 65 5.05 4.66 0.73
C TRP A 65 4.89 4.88 -0.77
N VAL A 66 5.88 5.53 -1.37
CA VAL A 66 5.88 5.89 -2.79
C VAL A 66 6.99 5.11 -3.49
N GLY A 67 6.71 4.59 -4.67
CA GLY A 67 7.69 3.90 -5.50
C GLY A 67 8.74 4.86 -6.08
N PRO A 68 9.83 4.32 -6.65
CA PRO A 68 9.99 2.90 -7.00
C PRO A 68 10.54 2.01 -5.87
N ASP A 69 11.14 2.58 -4.83
CA ASP A 69 11.82 1.81 -3.77
C ASP A 69 10.91 1.38 -2.62
N PHE A 70 9.82 2.12 -2.41
CA PHE A 70 8.90 2.00 -1.28
C PHE A 70 9.69 2.00 0.05
N ALA A 71 10.61 2.96 0.19
CA ALA A 71 11.50 3.06 1.34
C ALA A 71 10.74 3.06 2.68
N GLY A 72 11.23 2.29 3.66
CA GLY A 72 10.65 2.18 4.99
C GLY A 72 9.45 1.22 5.10
N LEU A 73 8.87 0.74 3.98
CA LEU A 73 7.70 -0.14 4.01
C LEU A 73 7.95 -1.45 4.80
N PRO A 74 9.03 -2.22 4.57
CA PRO A 74 9.27 -3.44 5.33
C PRO A 74 9.44 -3.19 6.83
N GLU A 75 10.13 -2.12 7.21
CA GLU A 75 10.43 -1.75 8.60
C GLU A 75 9.17 -1.27 9.32
N ASP A 76 8.41 -0.38 8.69
CA ASP A 76 7.17 0.15 9.23
C ASP A 76 6.14 -0.96 9.46
N LEU A 77 6.12 -2.00 8.60
CA LEU A 77 5.16 -3.10 8.73
C LEU A 77 5.47 -4.08 9.86
N GLN A 78 6.69 -4.07 10.42
CA GLN A 78 7.06 -4.95 11.54
C GLN A 78 6.17 -4.74 12.77
N GLN A 79 5.67 -3.53 12.99
CA GLN A 79 4.76 -3.24 14.10
C GLN A 79 3.44 -4.02 14.01
N PHE A 80 3.00 -4.37 12.80
CA PHE A 80 1.77 -5.14 12.55
C PHE A 80 2.03 -6.65 12.55
N VAL A 81 3.27 -7.08 12.30
CA VAL A 81 3.70 -8.47 12.57
C VAL A 81 3.70 -8.75 14.06
N ALA A 82 4.22 -7.80 14.86
CA ALA A 82 4.24 -7.92 16.31
C ALA A 82 2.83 -8.02 16.94
N THR A 83 1.80 -7.48 16.28
CA THR A 83 0.41 -7.58 16.73
C THR A 83 -0.34 -8.78 16.12
N GLY A 84 0.29 -9.54 15.22
CA GLY A 84 -0.31 -10.67 14.52
C GLY A 84 -1.30 -10.26 13.42
N GLU A 85 -1.26 -9.01 12.96
CA GLU A 85 -2.11 -8.51 11.88
C GLU A 85 -1.57 -8.94 10.50
N PHE A 86 -0.24 -9.04 10.36
CA PHE A 86 0.43 -9.56 9.17
C PHE A 86 1.47 -10.64 9.54
N ASP A 87 1.93 -11.38 8.55
CA ASP A 87 3.09 -12.27 8.65
C ASP A 87 4.25 -11.75 7.80
N GLY A 88 5.48 -12.03 8.24
CA GLY A 88 6.71 -11.61 7.55
C GLY A 88 6.77 -12.06 6.08
N PRO A 89 6.53 -13.35 5.75
CA PRO A 89 6.54 -13.82 4.37
C PRO A 89 5.58 -13.06 3.44
N SER A 90 4.36 -12.73 3.89
CA SER A 90 3.41 -11.93 3.12
C SER A 90 3.92 -10.51 2.84
N ILE A 91 4.63 -9.90 3.79
CA ILE A 91 5.25 -8.58 3.62
C ILE A 91 6.37 -8.65 2.59
N ASP A 92 7.26 -9.64 2.68
CA ASP A 92 8.37 -9.80 1.73
C ASP A 92 7.86 -9.93 0.29
N LEU A 93 6.79 -10.72 0.09
CA LEU A 93 6.17 -10.88 -1.22
C LEU A 93 5.47 -9.61 -1.70
N LEU A 94 4.82 -8.84 -0.82
CA LEU A 94 4.23 -7.55 -1.16
C LEU A 94 5.30 -6.56 -1.63
N VAL A 95 6.41 -6.46 -0.91
CA VAL A 95 7.54 -5.57 -1.24
C VAL A 95 8.14 -5.95 -2.59
N ALA A 96 8.32 -7.25 -2.84
CA ALA A 96 8.84 -7.75 -4.12
C ALA A 96 7.92 -7.39 -5.29
N ASP A 97 6.61 -7.61 -5.16
CA ASP A 97 5.64 -7.26 -6.20
C ASP A 97 5.61 -5.75 -6.46
N LEU A 98 5.66 -4.92 -5.42
CA LEU A 98 5.70 -3.46 -5.54
C LEU A 98 6.97 -2.96 -6.24
N ARG A 99 8.14 -3.49 -5.88
CA ARG A 99 9.41 -3.13 -6.52
C ARG A 99 9.53 -3.67 -7.95
N GLY A 100 8.77 -4.71 -8.28
CA GLY A 100 8.61 -5.21 -9.65
C GLY A 100 7.67 -4.36 -10.51
N LEU A 101 6.99 -3.36 -9.95
CA LEU A 101 6.14 -2.42 -10.69
C LEU A 101 7.03 -1.41 -11.44
N SER A 102 7.57 -1.84 -12.58
CA SER A 102 8.29 -1.00 -13.55
C SER A 102 7.36 -0.43 -14.61
#